data_AF-A0A8W8N3Y2-F1
#
_entry.id   AF-A0A8W8N3Y2-F1
#
_cell.length_a   1.000
_cell.length_b   1.000
_cell.length_c   1.000
_cell.angle_alpha   90.00
_cell.angle_beta   90.00
_cell.angle_gamma   90.00
#
_symmetry.space_group_name_H-M   'P 1'
#
loop_
_entity.id
_entity.type
_entity.pdbx_description
1 polymer ?
#
loop_
_entity_poly.entity_id
_entity_poly.type
_entity_poly.pdbx_seq_one_letter_code
_entity_poly.pdbx_strand_id
1 'polypeptide(L)'
;MDVLVSMLCFKIAIFLCSGVSGFLIDSSNSPLKNPVATQSSHRNCSLIEADVVFLLDASGSVGSANFFQQINLVKTFVENSNIGPSNVQVSVVTFSTRVQEVFNLSRYQSKEALLSSMNTIKYSAGSTHTSEAILYAVQHSFTHAAGDRPLVPNFLFVVTDGRSTFPSNTTGAANLAHQAGIITFAIGIGSSVSRQELQDIATSPQHVFQVPDFNVLSKLHSELTTKICEDCSLIEADVVFLLDASGSVGSANFFQQINLVKTFVENSNIGPSNVQVSVVTFSTRVQEVFNLSRYQSKEALLSSMNTIKYSAGSTHTSEAILYAVQHSFTHAAGDRPLVPNFLFVVTDGRSTFPSNTTGAANLAHQAGIITFAIGIGSSVSRQELQDIATSPQHVFQVPDFNVLSKLHSELTTKICEALSSSVLCSNKLPRCEVYGRTVCSSYVTWAKVNCPLYCGFCTGNAFVLKTEDASDVF
;
A
#
# COMPACT_ATOMS: atom_id res chain seq x y z
N MET A 1 7.49 35.11 50.14
CA MET A 1 6.82 36.38 50.48
C MET A 1 7.54 37.55 49.85
N ASP A 2 7.17 38.07 48.68
CA ASP A 2 6.41 37.47 47.56
C ASP A 2 6.41 38.46 46.36
N VAL A 3 5.99 38.00 45.17
CA VAL A 3 5.43 38.81 44.07
C VAL A 3 6.35 39.75 43.23
N LEU A 4 6.57 39.31 41.97
CA LEU A 4 6.53 40.02 40.67
C LEU A 4 7.40 41.28 40.33
N VAL A 5 8.18 41.09 39.24
CA VAL A 5 8.17 41.87 37.96
C VAL A 5 8.95 43.21 37.79
N SER A 6 9.88 43.19 36.82
CA SER A 6 10.19 44.20 35.77
C SER A 6 11.57 44.88 35.74
N MET A 7 12.29 44.65 34.62
CA MET A 7 13.16 45.62 33.93
C MET A 7 12.81 45.48 32.43
N LEU A 8 12.02 46.33 31.77
CA LEU A 8 12.11 47.78 31.48
C LEU A 8 12.97 48.12 30.25
N CYS A 9 12.31 48.27 29.08
CA CYS A 9 12.50 49.41 28.17
C CYS A 9 11.30 49.57 27.20
N PHE A 10 10.82 50.80 26.96
CA PHE A 10 9.58 51.17 26.24
C PHE A 10 9.88 52.46 25.42
N LYS A 11 9.67 52.55 24.09
CA LYS A 11 8.46 52.93 23.29
C LYS A 11 8.16 54.46 23.07
N ILE A 12 8.07 54.83 21.78
CA ILE A 12 7.06 55.71 21.08
C ILE A 12 7.16 57.28 21.06
N ALA A 13 7.13 57.85 19.83
CA ALA A 13 6.34 59.02 19.32
C ALA A 13 6.58 59.17 17.78
N ILE A 14 5.63 59.10 16.83
CA ILE A 14 4.53 60.01 16.36
C ILE A 14 5.00 61.30 15.61
N PHE A 15 4.65 61.43 14.30
CA PHE A 15 3.94 62.59 13.67
C PHE A 15 3.64 62.38 12.14
N LEU A 16 2.71 63.16 11.57
CA LEU A 16 2.19 63.09 10.18
C LEU A 16 2.41 64.40 9.39
N CYS A 17 2.47 64.35 8.04
CA CYS A 17 2.12 65.48 7.16
C CYS A 17 1.78 65.08 5.69
N SER A 18 1.01 65.94 5.00
CA SER A 18 0.56 65.93 3.58
C SER A 18 1.67 65.78 2.52
N GLY A 19 1.49 65.51 1.21
CA GLY A 19 0.37 65.77 0.27
C GLY A 19 0.60 67.04 -0.57
N VAL A 20 0.27 67.19 -1.87
CA VAL A 20 -0.45 66.35 -2.87
C VAL A 20 -0.06 66.82 -4.31
N SER A 21 -0.42 66.05 -5.37
CA SER A 21 -0.58 66.45 -6.81
C SER A 21 0.56 66.22 -7.83
N GLY A 22 0.21 65.63 -9.00
CA GLY A 22 1.07 65.59 -10.20
C GLY A 22 0.80 64.41 -11.17
N PHE A 23 -0.08 64.59 -12.15
CA PHE A 23 -0.30 63.64 -13.26
C PHE A 23 0.83 63.70 -14.29
N LEU A 24 1.32 62.55 -14.78
CA LEU A 24 1.66 62.36 -16.20
C LEU A 24 1.55 60.86 -16.57
N ILE A 25 1.17 60.60 -17.81
CA ILE A 25 0.93 59.28 -18.39
C ILE A 25 2.07 58.96 -19.35
N ASP A 26 2.60 57.74 -19.32
CA ASP A 26 3.03 57.07 -20.55
C ASP A 26 2.73 55.57 -20.46
N SER A 27 2.49 54.93 -21.60
CA SER A 27 1.96 53.57 -21.69
C SER A 27 2.89 52.67 -22.49
N SER A 28 3.25 51.50 -21.94
CA SER A 28 3.56 50.33 -22.77
C SER A 28 3.50 49.00 -22.00
N ASN A 29 2.70 48.09 -22.57
CA ASN A 29 2.83 46.64 -22.55
C ASN A 29 2.73 45.83 -21.24
N SER A 30 1.59 45.13 -21.16
CA SER A 30 1.41 43.72 -20.77
C SER A 30 1.72 43.30 -19.32
N PRO A 31 0.70 42.87 -18.54
CA PRO A 31 0.94 42.23 -17.25
C PRO A 31 1.44 40.79 -17.46
N LEU A 32 2.70 40.55 -17.13
CA LEU A 32 3.17 39.20 -16.80
C LEU A 32 2.34 38.69 -15.62
N LYS A 33 1.56 37.62 -15.84
CA LYS A 33 0.89 36.91 -14.75
C LYS A 33 1.96 36.33 -13.85
N ASN A 34 2.05 36.82 -12.62
CA ASN A 34 2.83 36.15 -11.57
C ASN A 34 2.35 34.70 -11.48
N PRO A 35 3.25 33.69 -11.56
CA PRO A 35 2.86 32.32 -11.29
C PRO A 35 2.42 32.25 -9.82
N VAL A 36 1.16 31.88 -9.61
CA VAL A 36 0.65 31.55 -8.27
C VAL A 36 1.51 30.40 -7.77
N ALA A 37 2.24 30.63 -6.68
CA ALA A 37 2.93 29.56 -5.98
C ALA A 37 1.89 28.60 -5.41
N THR A 38 1.61 27.53 -6.15
CA THR A 38 0.93 26.34 -5.62
C THR A 38 1.80 25.78 -4.52
N GLN A 39 1.50 26.14 -3.27
CA GLN A 39 2.01 25.42 -2.12
C GLN A 39 1.56 23.97 -2.26
N SER A 40 2.50 23.07 -2.59
CA SER A 40 2.25 21.65 -2.45
C SER A 40 1.93 21.40 -0.99
N SER A 41 0.71 20.96 -0.71
CA SER A 41 0.38 20.41 0.60
C SER A 41 1.26 19.17 0.79
N HIS A 42 2.37 19.34 1.50
CA HIS A 42 3.11 18.21 2.06
C HIS A 42 2.12 17.47 2.97
N ARG A 43 1.49 16.40 2.43
CA ARG A 43 0.79 15.43 3.25
C ARG A 43 1.85 14.93 4.23
N ASN A 44 1.64 15.22 5.50
CA ASN A 44 2.63 14.94 6.54
C ASN A 44 2.64 13.43 6.78
N CYS A 45 3.34 12.69 5.92
CA CYS A 45 3.29 11.24 5.90
C CYS A 45 4.04 10.69 7.11
N SER A 46 3.28 10.27 8.11
CA SER A 46 3.77 9.39 9.16
C SER A 46 3.58 7.96 8.66
N LEU A 47 4.61 7.37 8.06
CA LEU A 47 4.64 5.93 7.78
C LEU A 47 4.42 5.19 9.10
N ILE A 48 3.30 4.48 9.19
CA ILE A 48 2.89 3.82 10.43
C ILE A 48 3.72 2.54 10.60
N GLU A 49 3.74 1.68 9.59
CA GLU A 49 4.56 0.46 9.51
C GLU A 49 5.06 0.24 8.07
N ALA A 50 6.33 -0.16 7.93
CA ALA A 50 6.96 -0.57 6.67
C ALA A 50 8.23 -1.39 6.95
N ASP A 51 8.56 -2.36 6.11
CA ASP A 51 9.80 -3.13 6.17
C ASP A 51 10.65 -2.78 4.93
N VAL A 52 11.82 -2.18 5.15
CA VAL A 52 12.58 -1.48 4.11
C VAL A 52 14.00 -2.06 3.98
N VAL A 53 14.34 -2.57 2.80
CA VAL A 53 15.68 -3.08 2.49
C VAL A 53 16.36 -2.14 1.51
N PHE A 54 17.56 -1.65 1.86
CA PHE A 54 18.42 -0.92 0.93
C PHE A 54 19.53 -1.83 0.40
N LEU A 55 19.59 -2.02 -0.92
CA LEU A 55 20.71 -2.59 -1.64
C LEU A 55 21.64 -1.47 -2.11
N LEU A 56 22.83 -1.40 -1.53
CA LEU A 56 23.79 -0.34 -1.79
C LEU A 56 24.99 -0.87 -2.59
N ASP A 57 25.18 -0.31 -3.78
CA ASP A 57 26.29 -0.67 -4.65
C ASP A 57 27.63 -0.20 -4.05
N ALA A 58 28.49 -1.17 -3.72
CA ALA A 58 29.83 -0.99 -3.19
C ALA A 58 30.91 -1.37 -4.23
N SER A 59 30.56 -1.39 -5.51
CA SER A 59 31.47 -1.69 -6.63
C SER A 59 32.57 -0.64 -6.83
N GLY A 60 33.55 -0.99 -7.65
CA GLY A 60 34.73 -0.18 -7.95
C GLY A 60 34.43 1.13 -8.69
N SER A 61 33.34 1.23 -9.44
CA SER A 61 32.91 2.46 -10.13
C SER A 61 32.45 3.52 -9.14
N VAL A 62 31.65 3.11 -8.14
CA VAL A 62 31.15 3.97 -7.08
C VAL A 62 32.33 4.63 -6.35
N GLY A 63 33.24 3.83 -5.81
CA GLY A 63 34.35 4.32 -4.99
C GLY A 63 33.93 4.75 -3.58
N SER A 64 34.86 4.67 -2.63
CA SER A 64 34.59 4.82 -1.19
C SER A 64 33.86 6.12 -0.81
N ALA A 65 34.22 7.26 -1.41
CA ALA A 65 33.62 8.55 -1.09
C ALA A 65 32.12 8.63 -1.47
N ASN A 66 31.76 8.11 -2.65
CA ASN A 66 30.38 8.09 -3.13
C ASN A 66 29.55 7.00 -2.44
N PHE A 67 30.16 5.87 -2.09
CA PHE A 67 29.52 4.84 -1.28
C PHE A 67 28.99 5.41 0.04
N PHE A 68 29.77 6.25 0.73
CA PHE A 68 29.28 6.94 1.94
C PHE A 68 28.15 7.95 1.67
N GLN A 69 27.97 8.46 0.46
CA GLN A 69 26.78 9.25 0.12
C GLN A 69 25.51 8.39 -0.01
N GLN A 70 25.64 7.13 -0.46
CA GLN A 70 24.53 6.18 -0.39
C GLN A 70 24.17 5.86 1.07
N ILE A 71 25.17 5.70 1.95
CA ILE A 71 24.94 5.53 3.39
C ILE A 71 24.25 6.78 3.99
N ASN A 72 24.61 7.99 3.54
CA ASN A 72 23.96 9.22 3.97
C ASN A 72 22.49 9.30 3.51
N LEU A 73 22.12 8.81 2.32
CA LEU A 73 20.72 8.66 1.90
C LEU A 73 19.93 7.82 2.90
N VAL A 74 20.45 6.65 3.30
CA VAL A 74 19.77 5.77 4.28
C VAL A 74 19.69 6.44 5.65
N LYS A 75 20.73 7.17 6.10
CA LYS A 75 20.68 7.97 7.33
C LYS A 75 19.57 9.01 7.29
N THR A 76 19.48 9.80 6.23
CA THR A 76 18.44 10.83 6.09
C THR A 76 17.04 10.22 6.01
N PHE A 77 16.87 9.06 5.35
CA PHE A 77 15.62 8.31 5.41
C PHE A 77 15.25 7.90 6.85
N VAL A 78 16.21 7.34 7.60
CA VAL A 78 16.05 6.91 9.00
C VAL A 78 15.78 8.09 9.96
N GLU A 79 16.45 9.22 9.78
CA GLU A 79 16.25 10.45 10.55
C GLU A 79 14.80 10.94 10.45
N ASN A 80 14.23 10.90 9.23
CA ASN A 80 12.88 11.37 8.94
C ASN A 80 11.78 10.30 9.11
N SER A 81 12.12 9.03 9.30
CA SER A 81 11.17 7.93 9.51
C SER A 81 10.87 7.68 10.99
N ASN A 82 9.71 7.07 11.29
CA ASN A 82 9.43 6.56 12.63
C ASN A 82 10.00 5.14 12.78
N ILE A 83 11.19 4.99 13.35
CA ILE A 83 11.88 3.69 13.47
C ILE A 83 11.47 2.97 14.75
N GLY A 84 11.05 1.71 14.63
CA GLY A 84 10.75 0.87 15.77
C GLY A 84 10.23 -0.52 15.37
N PRO A 85 10.16 -1.48 16.31
CA PRO A 85 9.73 -2.85 16.03
C PRO A 85 8.26 -2.94 15.54
N SER A 86 7.43 -1.98 15.94
CA SER A 86 6.04 -1.80 15.50
C SER A 86 5.87 -0.54 14.63
N ASN A 87 6.94 -0.09 13.96
CA ASN A 87 6.89 1.03 13.03
C ASN A 87 7.68 0.73 11.76
N VAL A 88 8.62 1.57 11.32
CA VAL A 88 9.50 1.27 10.17
C VAL A 88 10.70 0.46 10.66
N GLN A 89 10.97 -0.70 10.05
CA GLN A 89 12.24 -1.42 10.21
C GLN A 89 13.08 -1.26 8.95
N VAL A 90 14.41 -1.27 9.11
CA VAL A 90 15.35 -1.02 8.01
C VAL A 90 16.48 -2.05 8.03
N SER A 91 16.72 -2.65 6.87
CA SER A 91 17.85 -3.51 6.56
C SER A 91 18.78 -2.82 5.57
N VAL A 92 20.09 -3.07 5.69
CA VAL A 92 21.08 -2.62 4.71
C VAL A 92 21.89 -3.83 4.26
N VAL A 93 21.92 -4.02 2.95
CA VAL A 93 22.74 -5.01 2.26
C VAL A 93 23.64 -4.26 1.28
N THR A 94 24.93 -4.53 1.32
CA THR A 94 25.88 -4.00 0.33
C THR A 94 26.16 -5.06 -0.72
N PHE A 95 26.42 -4.65 -1.96
CA PHE A 95 26.78 -5.59 -3.02
C PHE A 95 27.91 -5.07 -3.90
N SER A 96 28.78 -5.97 -4.34
CA SER A 96 29.77 -5.73 -5.38
C SER A 96 29.98 -7.00 -6.22
N THR A 97 31.15 -7.64 -6.15
CA THR A 97 31.36 -9.04 -6.59
C THR A 97 30.75 -10.04 -5.59
N ARG A 98 30.37 -9.57 -4.39
CA ARG A 98 29.70 -10.37 -3.35
C ARG A 98 28.58 -9.54 -2.73
N VAL A 99 27.52 -10.21 -2.33
CA VAL A 99 26.46 -9.64 -1.49
C VAL A 99 26.84 -9.81 -0.02
N GLN A 100 26.64 -8.77 0.79
CA GLN A 100 26.87 -8.77 2.22
C GLN A 100 25.70 -8.10 2.95
N GLU A 101 24.94 -8.85 3.73
CA GLU A 101 24.05 -8.25 4.72
C GLU A 101 24.88 -7.55 5.80
N VAL A 102 24.63 -6.26 5.98
CA VAL A 102 25.25 -5.46 7.04
C VAL A 102 24.45 -5.62 8.33
N PHE A 103 23.13 -5.55 8.20
CA PHE A 103 22.15 -5.89 9.24
C PHE A 103 20.79 -6.13 8.61
N ASN A 104 20.03 -7.06 9.20
CA ASN A 104 18.64 -7.33 8.85
C ASN A 104 17.64 -6.40 9.57
N LEU A 105 16.36 -6.51 9.20
CA LEU A 105 15.24 -5.69 9.68
C LEU A 105 15.14 -5.69 11.22
N SER A 106 15.23 -6.87 11.85
CA SER A 106 15.08 -7.03 13.30
C SER A 106 16.27 -6.56 14.13
N ARG A 107 17.43 -6.26 13.51
CA ARG A 107 18.71 -6.07 14.22
C ARG A 107 18.72 -4.85 15.14
N TYR A 108 18.08 -3.75 14.74
CA TYR A 108 18.08 -2.48 15.47
C TYR A 108 16.65 -1.97 15.68
N GLN A 109 16.25 -1.86 16.95
CA GLN A 109 14.89 -1.51 17.35
C GLN A 109 14.72 -0.03 17.75
N SER A 110 15.77 0.78 17.67
CA SER A 110 15.73 2.22 17.91
C SER A 110 16.49 2.99 16.83
N LYS A 111 16.03 4.22 16.56
CA LYS A 111 16.63 5.12 15.56
C LYS A 111 18.10 5.40 15.86
N GLU A 112 18.44 5.62 17.12
CA GLU A 112 19.78 6.00 17.58
C GLU A 112 20.77 4.85 17.38
N ALA A 113 20.36 3.61 17.68
CA ALA A 113 21.17 2.42 17.48
C ALA A 113 21.39 2.14 15.99
N LEU A 114 20.33 2.28 15.18
CA LEU A 114 20.37 2.12 13.72
C LEU A 114 21.32 3.16 13.08
N LEU A 115 21.16 4.45 13.38
CA LEU A 115 22.05 5.51 12.88
C LEU A 115 23.50 5.32 13.32
N SER A 116 23.72 4.89 14.57
CA SER A 116 25.06 4.61 15.09
C SER A 116 25.75 3.48 14.32
N SER A 117 25.01 2.42 13.98
CA SER A 117 25.54 1.27 13.24
C SER A 117 26.07 1.65 11.85
N MET A 118 25.42 2.61 11.18
CA MET A 118 25.78 3.05 9.82
C MET A 118 27.17 3.69 9.73
N ASN A 119 27.72 4.16 10.85
CA ASN A 119 29.09 4.68 10.91
C ASN A 119 30.17 3.57 10.85
N THR A 120 29.78 2.30 10.99
CA THR A 120 30.70 1.15 11.01
C THR A 120 30.80 0.41 9.66
N ILE A 121 29.95 0.79 8.70
CA ILE A 121 29.82 0.14 7.40
C ILE A 121 31.07 0.41 6.56
N LYS A 122 31.62 -0.64 5.94
CA LYS A 122 32.86 -0.58 5.17
C LYS A 122 32.58 -0.74 3.68
N TYR A 123 33.24 0.07 2.88
CA TYR A 123 33.31 -0.09 1.43
C TYR A 123 34.20 -1.30 1.08
N SER A 124 33.73 -2.17 0.19
CA SER A 124 34.38 -3.44 -0.18
C SER A 124 35.06 -3.43 -1.55
N ALA A 125 34.61 -2.58 -2.49
CA ALA A 125 34.97 -2.61 -3.92
C ALA A 125 34.59 -3.94 -4.63
N GLY A 126 34.62 -3.93 -5.97
CA GLY A 126 34.39 -5.11 -6.80
C GLY A 126 33.67 -4.80 -8.11
N SER A 127 33.12 -5.85 -8.73
CA SER A 127 32.16 -5.81 -9.84
C SER A 127 30.77 -5.35 -9.37
N THR A 128 29.77 -5.34 -10.25
CA THR A 128 28.40 -4.91 -9.94
C THR A 128 27.44 -6.07 -10.19
N HIS A 129 27.14 -6.88 -9.17
CA HIS A 129 26.26 -8.05 -9.23
C HIS A 129 24.83 -7.72 -8.72
N THR A 130 24.14 -6.79 -9.38
CA THR A 130 22.82 -6.29 -8.95
C THR A 130 21.77 -7.39 -8.84
N SER A 131 21.82 -8.39 -9.73
CA SER A 131 20.89 -9.52 -9.78
C SER A 131 21.00 -10.43 -8.55
N GLU A 132 22.23 -10.75 -8.13
CA GLU A 132 22.49 -11.51 -6.91
C GLU A 132 22.00 -10.77 -5.66
N ALA A 133 22.16 -9.43 -5.62
CA ALA A 133 21.72 -8.61 -4.50
C ALA A 133 20.18 -8.60 -4.37
N ILE A 134 19.46 -8.50 -5.48
CA ILE A 134 17.99 -8.58 -5.49
C ILE A 134 17.53 -9.98 -5.07
N LEU A 135 18.14 -11.06 -5.60
CA LEU A 135 17.82 -12.43 -5.18
C LEU A 135 18.08 -12.65 -3.68
N TYR A 136 19.17 -12.09 -3.14
CA TYR A 136 19.48 -12.15 -1.72
C TYR A 136 18.40 -11.45 -0.88
N ALA A 137 17.95 -10.26 -1.30
CA ALA A 137 16.87 -9.55 -0.60
C ALA A 137 15.60 -10.41 -0.50
N VAL A 138 15.16 -11.00 -1.62
CA VAL A 138 13.98 -11.88 -1.68
C VAL A 138 14.13 -13.14 -0.84
N GLN A 139 15.32 -13.76 -0.84
CA GLN A 139 15.53 -15.07 -0.21
C GLN A 139 15.96 -15.00 1.27
N HIS A 140 16.52 -13.87 1.72
CA HIS A 140 17.18 -13.76 3.02
C HIS A 140 16.66 -12.56 3.81
N SER A 141 16.67 -11.35 3.25
CA SER A 141 16.34 -10.13 4.01
C SER A 141 14.84 -9.92 4.22
N PHE A 142 14.00 -10.23 3.23
CA PHE A 142 12.54 -10.32 3.38
C PHE A 142 12.14 -11.73 3.82
N THR A 143 12.59 -12.11 5.02
CA THR A 143 12.18 -13.36 5.66
C THR A 143 11.87 -13.14 7.13
N HIS A 144 10.92 -13.91 7.67
CA HIS A 144 10.54 -13.84 9.07
C HIS A 144 11.73 -14.02 10.04
N ALA A 145 12.76 -14.78 9.64
CA ALA A 145 13.99 -14.97 10.40
C ALA A 145 14.91 -13.73 10.41
N ALA A 146 14.82 -12.88 9.38
CA ALA A 146 15.53 -11.60 9.29
C ALA A 146 14.77 -10.45 9.97
N GLY A 147 13.48 -10.59 10.20
CA GLY A 147 12.62 -9.61 10.89
C GLY A 147 11.41 -9.14 10.09
N ASP A 148 11.28 -9.58 8.84
CA ASP A 148 10.13 -9.32 7.97
C ASP A 148 8.81 -9.66 8.66
N ARG A 149 7.91 -8.69 8.72
CA ARG A 149 6.64 -8.81 9.44
C ARG A 149 5.53 -9.18 8.48
N PRO A 150 4.73 -10.21 8.79
CA PRO A 150 3.55 -10.51 8.00
C PRO A 150 2.62 -9.30 8.00
N LEU A 151 2.00 -9.02 6.85
CA LEU A 151 1.04 -7.94 6.61
C LEU A 151 1.64 -6.51 6.56
N VAL A 152 2.95 -6.35 6.73
CA VAL A 152 3.64 -5.05 6.58
C VAL A 152 4.15 -4.89 5.14
N PRO A 153 3.97 -3.72 4.50
CA PRO A 153 4.45 -3.52 3.13
C PRO A 153 5.98 -3.54 3.03
N ASN A 154 6.48 -4.27 2.02
CA ASN A 154 7.90 -4.49 1.77
C ASN A 154 8.44 -3.59 0.66
N PHE A 155 9.47 -2.80 0.97
CA PHE A 155 10.09 -1.84 0.05
C PHE A 155 11.57 -2.13 -0.18
N LEU A 156 11.98 -2.32 -1.44
CA LEU A 156 13.35 -2.60 -1.83
C LEU A 156 13.96 -1.44 -2.63
N PHE A 157 14.92 -0.75 -2.06
CA PHE A 157 15.65 0.33 -2.72
C PHE A 157 16.96 -0.19 -3.31
N VAL A 158 17.07 -0.22 -4.64
CA VAL A 158 18.29 -0.61 -5.35
C VAL A 158 19.04 0.64 -5.78
N VAL A 159 20.19 0.91 -5.18
CA VAL A 159 21.05 2.06 -5.47
C VAL A 159 22.27 1.60 -6.27
N THR A 160 22.48 2.13 -7.48
CA THR A 160 23.55 1.71 -8.41
C THR A 160 24.09 2.90 -9.23
N ASP A 161 25.38 2.88 -9.58
CA ASP A 161 25.99 3.85 -10.52
C ASP A 161 26.31 3.28 -11.90
N GLY A 162 26.08 1.98 -12.09
CA GLY A 162 26.43 1.26 -13.30
C GLY A 162 25.35 0.29 -13.79
N ARG A 163 25.64 -0.30 -14.93
CA ARG A 163 24.96 -1.51 -15.44
C ARG A 163 25.33 -2.71 -14.58
N SER A 164 24.40 -3.64 -14.37
CA SER A 164 24.78 -4.95 -13.83
C SER A 164 25.73 -5.65 -14.79
N THR A 165 26.57 -6.50 -14.22
CA THR A 165 27.44 -7.41 -14.98
C THR A 165 26.60 -8.41 -15.80
N PHE A 166 25.36 -8.69 -15.37
CA PHE A 166 24.43 -9.62 -16.03
C PHE A 166 23.00 -9.06 -16.10
N PRO A 167 22.70 -8.10 -17.01
CA PRO A 167 21.41 -7.40 -17.03
C PRO A 167 20.18 -8.32 -17.21
N SER A 168 20.28 -9.38 -18.01
CA SER A 168 19.19 -10.38 -18.17
C SER A 168 18.82 -11.07 -16.86
N ASN A 169 19.80 -11.28 -15.98
CA ASN A 169 19.59 -11.88 -14.68
C ASN A 169 19.01 -10.85 -13.70
N THR A 170 19.27 -9.55 -13.92
CA THR A 170 18.66 -8.45 -13.14
C THR A 170 17.15 -8.44 -13.36
N THR A 171 16.67 -8.52 -14.60
CA THR A 171 15.23 -8.61 -14.93
C THR A 171 14.57 -9.84 -14.27
N GLY A 172 15.22 -11.01 -14.33
CA GLY A 172 14.72 -12.23 -13.67
C GLY A 172 14.63 -12.12 -12.15
N ALA A 173 15.65 -11.52 -11.51
CA ALA A 173 15.65 -11.27 -10.07
C ALA A 173 14.59 -10.26 -9.64
N ALA A 174 14.40 -9.18 -10.41
CA ALA A 174 13.38 -8.17 -10.16
C ALA A 174 11.96 -8.75 -10.26
N ASN A 175 11.68 -9.54 -11.30
CA ASN A 175 10.42 -10.25 -11.46
C ASN A 175 10.10 -11.15 -10.24
N LEU A 176 11.11 -11.82 -9.67
CA LEU A 176 10.93 -12.62 -8.45
C LEU A 176 10.63 -11.76 -7.22
N ALA A 177 11.20 -10.55 -7.11
CA ALA A 177 10.86 -9.60 -6.06
C ALA A 177 9.41 -9.08 -6.20
N HIS A 178 9.00 -8.72 -7.42
CA HIS A 178 7.63 -8.28 -7.71
C HIS A 178 6.60 -9.39 -7.41
N GLN A 179 6.90 -10.64 -7.79
CA GLN A 179 6.06 -11.81 -7.51
C GLN A 179 5.96 -12.14 -6.01
N ALA A 180 6.99 -11.76 -5.22
CA ALA A 180 6.98 -11.86 -3.77
C ALA A 180 6.26 -10.67 -3.07
N GLY A 181 5.61 -9.79 -3.82
CA GLY A 181 4.89 -8.62 -3.27
C GLY A 181 5.79 -7.48 -2.80
N ILE A 182 7.07 -7.48 -3.18
CA ILE A 182 8.04 -6.44 -2.80
C ILE A 182 7.95 -5.28 -3.79
N ILE A 183 7.69 -4.08 -3.29
CA ILE A 183 7.67 -2.85 -4.07
C ILE A 183 9.11 -2.37 -4.25
N THR A 184 9.62 -2.43 -5.47
CA THR A 184 11.01 -2.13 -5.79
C THR A 184 11.17 -0.73 -6.39
N PHE A 185 12.24 -0.07 -5.96
CA PHE A 185 12.67 1.26 -6.36
C PHE A 185 14.07 1.18 -6.96
N ALA A 186 14.27 1.79 -8.13
CA ALA A 186 15.56 1.76 -8.83
C ALA A 186 16.16 3.17 -8.86
N ILE A 187 17.26 3.37 -8.12
CA ILE A 187 17.98 4.64 -8.00
C ILE A 187 19.30 4.53 -8.78
N GLY A 188 19.27 4.99 -10.02
CA GLY A 188 20.44 5.07 -10.89
C GLY A 188 21.19 6.40 -10.76
N ILE A 189 22.51 6.34 -10.68
CA ILE A 189 23.36 7.51 -10.45
C ILE A 189 24.28 7.71 -11.66
N GLY A 190 24.31 8.94 -12.18
CA GLY A 190 25.11 9.31 -13.35
C GLY A 190 24.52 8.84 -14.68
N SER A 191 25.38 8.82 -15.70
CA SER A 191 25.04 8.49 -17.09
C SER A 191 25.39 7.06 -17.52
N SER A 192 26.10 6.30 -16.67
CA SER A 192 26.56 4.93 -16.97
C SER A 192 25.47 3.86 -16.76
N VAL A 193 24.40 4.20 -16.05
CA VAL A 193 23.25 3.32 -15.79
C VAL A 193 22.38 3.09 -17.03
N SER A 194 21.83 1.88 -17.17
CA SER A 194 20.88 1.57 -18.24
C SER A 194 19.47 1.90 -17.80
N ARG A 195 18.82 2.89 -18.42
CA ARG A 195 17.44 3.26 -18.06
C ARG A 195 16.45 2.08 -18.16
N GLN A 196 16.61 1.22 -19.16
CA GLN A 196 15.83 -0.01 -19.28
C GLN A 196 16.05 -0.95 -18.10
N GLU A 197 17.30 -1.11 -17.62
CA GLU A 197 17.58 -1.98 -16.47
C GLU A 197 16.97 -1.43 -15.18
N LEU A 198 16.98 -0.11 -14.99
CA LEU A 198 16.28 0.52 -13.87
C LEU A 198 14.76 0.31 -13.96
N GLN A 199 14.19 0.35 -15.17
CA GLN A 199 12.77 0.07 -15.42
C GLN A 199 12.42 -1.41 -15.21
N ASP A 200 13.32 -2.33 -15.54
CA ASP A 200 13.18 -3.76 -15.25
C ASP A 200 13.28 -4.05 -13.74
N ILE A 201 14.13 -3.31 -13.02
CA ILE A 201 14.26 -3.43 -11.55
C ILE A 201 13.01 -2.92 -10.84
N ALA A 202 12.50 -1.76 -11.22
CA ALA A 202 11.41 -1.05 -10.54
C ALA A 202 10.03 -1.69 -10.78
N THR A 203 9.17 -1.72 -9.76
CA THR A 203 7.78 -2.21 -9.91
C THR A 203 6.95 -1.32 -10.85
N SER A 204 7.36 -0.06 -11.04
CA SER A 204 6.66 0.87 -11.91
C SER A 204 7.63 1.90 -12.53
N PRO A 205 7.24 2.56 -13.64
CA PRO A 205 8.00 3.67 -14.20
C PRO A 205 8.19 4.85 -13.23
N GLN A 206 7.29 5.05 -12.25
CA GLN A 206 7.41 6.10 -11.25
C GLN A 206 8.30 5.76 -10.05
N HIS A 207 8.78 4.51 -9.92
CA HIS A 207 9.81 4.15 -8.91
C HIS A 207 11.25 4.19 -9.49
N VAL A 208 11.42 4.69 -10.72
CA VAL A 208 12.72 4.87 -11.37
C VAL A 208 13.24 6.29 -11.13
N PHE A 209 14.28 6.41 -10.33
CA PHE A 209 14.98 7.65 -10.05
C PHE A 209 16.33 7.64 -10.77
N GLN A 210 16.58 8.67 -11.58
CA GLN A 210 17.91 8.89 -12.17
C GLN A 210 18.43 10.25 -11.75
N VAL A 211 19.52 10.27 -10.99
CA VAL A 211 20.19 11.50 -10.53
C VAL A 211 21.54 11.69 -11.22
N PRO A 212 21.98 12.93 -11.47
CA PRO A 212 23.24 13.18 -12.18
C PRO A 212 24.47 12.81 -11.36
N ASP A 213 24.40 12.90 -10.02
CA ASP A 213 25.52 12.64 -9.11
C ASP A 213 25.06 12.28 -7.69
N PHE A 214 25.99 11.75 -6.90
CA PHE A 214 25.76 11.26 -5.54
C PHE A 214 25.37 12.34 -4.52
N ASN A 215 25.72 13.62 -4.73
CA ASN A 215 25.38 14.68 -3.78
C ASN A 215 23.88 14.99 -3.78
N VAL A 216 23.21 14.72 -4.92
CA VAL A 216 21.76 14.91 -5.09
C VAL A 216 20.94 13.86 -4.31
N LEU A 217 21.51 12.72 -3.94
CA LEU A 217 20.81 11.68 -3.16
C LEU A 217 20.18 12.23 -1.87
N SER A 218 20.85 13.15 -1.19
CA SER A 218 20.33 13.86 0.00
C SER A 218 18.95 14.50 -0.20
N LYS A 219 18.62 14.87 -1.45
CA LYS A 219 17.34 15.49 -1.84
C LYS A 219 16.28 14.48 -2.25
N LEU A 220 16.66 13.25 -2.60
CA LEU A 220 15.71 12.20 -2.96
C LEU A 220 14.87 11.73 -1.76
N HIS A 221 15.36 11.85 -0.52
CA HIS A 221 14.67 11.28 0.65
C HIS A 221 13.20 11.69 0.75
N SER A 222 12.85 12.94 0.41
CA SER A 222 11.48 13.45 0.49
C SER A 222 10.61 12.88 -0.64
N GLU A 223 11.18 12.70 -1.83
CA GLU A 223 10.52 12.10 -2.98
C GLU A 223 10.31 10.60 -2.78
N LEU A 224 11.33 9.86 -2.31
CA LEU A 224 11.21 8.45 -1.94
C LEU A 224 10.20 8.25 -0.82
N THR A 225 10.24 9.06 0.25
CA THR A 225 9.26 8.98 1.34
C THR A 225 7.86 9.25 0.83
N THR A 226 7.68 10.30 0.00
CA THR A 226 6.37 10.60 -0.62
C THR A 226 5.88 9.40 -1.45
N LYS A 227 6.77 8.74 -2.20
CA LYS A 227 6.42 7.58 -3.03
C LYS A 227 6.05 6.35 -2.21
N ILE A 228 6.80 5.97 -1.19
CA ILE A 228 6.39 4.92 -0.23
C ILE A 228 4.97 5.19 0.31
N CYS A 229 4.63 6.46 0.55
CA CYS A 229 3.30 6.87 1.01
C CYS A 229 2.22 6.92 -0.09
N GLU A 230 2.59 7.12 -1.36
CA GLU A 230 1.70 7.06 -2.52
C GLU A 230 1.46 5.61 -2.98
N ASP A 231 2.49 4.77 -2.96
CA ASP A 231 2.46 3.38 -3.41
C ASP A 231 1.87 2.43 -2.33
N CYS A 232 1.62 2.96 -1.11
CA CYS A 232 0.62 2.45 -0.18
C CYS A 232 -0.83 2.83 -0.59
N SER A 233 -1.07 3.03 -1.90
CA SER A 233 -2.38 3.18 -2.52
C SER A 233 -2.54 2.12 -3.61
N LEU A 234 -3.28 1.05 -3.30
CA LEU A 234 -3.99 0.17 -4.25
C LEU A 234 -3.52 0.20 -5.73
N ILE A 235 -2.56 -0.66 -6.08
CA ILE A 235 -2.04 -0.76 -7.46
C ILE A 235 -3.13 -1.34 -8.40
N GLU A 236 -3.68 -2.50 -8.05
CA GLU A 236 -4.87 -3.10 -8.66
C GLU A 236 -5.77 -3.72 -7.58
N ALA A 237 -7.08 -3.49 -7.67
CA ALA A 237 -8.09 -4.10 -6.80
C ALA A 237 -9.49 -4.02 -7.43
N ASP A 238 -10.33 -5.02 -7.15
CA ASP A 238 -11.75 -5.01 -7.49
C ASP A 238 -12.57 -4.85 -6.21
N VAL A 239 -13.27 -3.72 -6.08
CA VAL A 239 -13.88 -3.28 -4.82
C VAL A 239 -15.40 -3.17 -4.93
N VAL A 240 -16.12 -3.94 -4.13
CA VAL A 240 -17.60 -3.91 -4.07
C VAL A 240 -18.03 -3.27 -2.75
N PHE A 241 -18.85 -2.22 -2.81
CA PHE A 241 -19.52 -1.64 -1.64
C PHE A 241 -20.97 -2.12 -1.58
N LEU A 242 -21.32 -2.81 -0.48
CA LEU A 242 -22.69 -3.11 -0.08
C LEU A 242 -23.18 -2.02 0.87
N LEU A 243 -24.12 -1.21 0.40
CA LEU A 243 -24.62 -0.05 1.14
C LEU A 243 -26.05 -0.27 1.62
N ASP A 244 -26.24 -0.19 2.93
CA ASP A 244 -27.53 -0.36 3.59
C ASP A 244 -28.46 0.82 3.26
N ALA A 245 -29.54 0.53 2.54
CA ALA A 245 -30.59 1.47 2.15
C ALA A 245 -31.90 1.20 2.92
N SER A 246 -31.82 0.52 4.07
CA SER A 246 -32.99 0.20 4.92
C SER A 246 -33.60 1.43 5.60
N GLY A 247 -34.80 1.22 6.18
CA GLY A 247 -35.58 2.24 6.84
C GLY A 247 -34.94 2.83 8.10
N SER A 248 -34.05 2.11 8.79
CA SER A 248 -33.29 2.60 9.96
C SER A 248 -32.29 3.68 9.55
N VAL A 249 -31.58 3.45 8.45
CA VAL A 249 -30.60 4.38 7.89
C VAL A 249 -31.27 5.71 7.56
N GLY A 250 -32.30 5.69 6.70
CA GLY A 250 -32.96 6.90 6.22
C GLY A 250 -32.13 7.66 5.17
N SER A 251 -32.82 8.43 4.32
CA SER A 251 -32.24 9.04 3.11
C SER A 251 -30.99 9.91 3.37
N ALA A 252 -30.98 10.72 4.43
CA ALA A 252 -29.85 11.62 4.72
C ALA A 252 -28.56 10.86 5.06
N ASN A 253 -28.66 9.81 5.87
CA ASN A 253 -27.54 8.97 6.28
C ASN A 253 -27.08 8.04 5.14
N PHE A 254 -28.00 7.56 4.31
CA PHE A 254 -27.68 6.81 3.11
C PHE A 254 -26.73 7.59 2.18
N PHE A 255 -26.97 8.90 1.99
CA PHE A 255 -26.05 9.73 1.22
C PHE A 255 -24.68 9.96 1.89
N GLN A 256 -24.54 9.78 3.21
CA GLN A 256 -23.21 9.75 3.84
C GLN A 256 -22.44 8.47 3.52
N GLN A 257 -23.12 7.33 3.34
CA GLN A 257 -22.49 6.12 2.80
C GLN A 257 -22.03 6.34 1.35
N ILE A 258 -22.84 7.02 0.52
CA ILE A 258 -22.42 7.40 -0.84
C ILE A 258 -21.19 8.34 -0.79
N ASN A 259 -21.15 9.28 0.16
CA ASN A 259 -19.99 10.16 0.34
C ASN A 259 -18.73 9.41 0.75
N LEU A 260 -18.82 8.35 1.59
CA LEU A 260 -17.69 7.47 1.88
C LEU A 260 -17.10 6.86 0.60
N VAL A 261 -17.96 6.32 -0.28
CA VAL A 261 -17.50 5.72 -1.56
C VAL A 261 -16.92 6.79 -2.48
N LYS A 262 -17.49 8.01 -2.53
CA LYS A 262 -16.92 9.14 -3.27
C LYS A 262 -15.51 9.48 -2.77
N THR A 263 -15.31 9.66 -1.46
CA THR A 263 -14.00 9.98 -0.89
C THR A 263 -12.98 8.86 -1.13
N PHE A 264 -13.41 7.59 -1.09
CA PHE A 264 -12.57 6.46 -1.52
C PHE A 264 -12.15 6.57 -2.99
N VAL A 265 -13.10 6.83 -3.90
CA VAL A 265 -12.87 6.98 -5.34
C VAL A 265 -12.01 8.21 -5.68
N GLU A 266 -12.21 9.34 -5.01
CA GLU A 266 -11.43 10.56 -5.18
C GLU A 266 -9.94 10.33 -4.91
N ASN A 267 -9.61 9.56 -3.88
CA ASN A 267 -8.24 9.28 -3.45
C ASN A 267 -7.65 7.97 -4.03
N SER A 268 -8.42 7.14 -4.71
CA SER A 268 -7.95 5.91 -5.36
C SER A 268 -7.50 6.14 -6.82
N ASN A 269 -6.63 5.29 -7.36
CA ASN A 269 -6.33 5.28 -8.79
C ASN A 269 -7.37 4.45 -9.54
N ILE A 270 -8.37 5.08 -10.15
CA ILE A 270 -9.51 4.40 -10.81
C ILE A 270 -9.20 4.16 -12.28
N GLY A 271 -9.33 2.91 -12.72
CA GLY A 271 -9.16 2.53 -14.12
C GLY A 271 -9.32 1.03 -14.37
N PRO A 272 -9.46 0.61 -15.64
CA PRO A 272 -9.64 -0.80 -15.99
C PRO A 272 -8.44 -1.69 -15.60
N SER A 273 -7.24 -1.10 -15.49
CA SER A 273 -5.99 -1.74 -15.05
C SER A 273 -5.49 -1.18 -13.70
N ASN A 274 -6.38 -0.65 -12.86
CA ASN A 274 -6.07 -0.15 -11.52
C ASN A 274 -7.16 -0.56 -10.53
N VAL A 275 -7.81 0.38 -9.82
CA VAL A 275 -8.95 0.08 -8.96
C VAL A 275 -10.25 0.14 -9.77
N GLN A 276 -11.03 -0.93 -9.76
CA GLN A 276 -12.43 -0.92 -10.21
C GLN A 276 -13.36 -0.92 -9.00
N VAL A 277 -14.52 -0.25 -9.12
CA VAL A 277 -15.48 -0.08 -8.03
C VAL A 277 -16.89 -0.40 -8.49
N SER A 278 -17.56 -1.26 -7.72
CA SER A 278 -18.99 -1.55 -7.83
C SER A 278 -19.73 -1.03 -6.60
N VAL A 279 -20.96 -0.57 -6.80
CA VAL A 279 -21.89 -0.25 -5.72
C VAL A 279 -23.15 -1.08 -5.88
N VAL A 280 -23.51 -1.76 -4.81
CA VAL A 280 -24.76 -2.51 -4.65
C VAL A 280 -25.44 -1.97 -3.40
N THR A 281 -26.73 -1.63 -3.50
CA THR A 281 -27.53 -1.21 -2.35
C THR A 281 -28.41 -2.36 -1.89
N PHE A 282 -28.72 -2.42 -0.60
CA PHE A 282 -29.61 -3.45 -0.08
C PHE A 282 -30.60 -2.91 0.94
N SER A 283 -31.83 -3.42 0.89
CA SER A 283 -32.85 -3.21 1.93
C SER A 283 -33.69 -4.48 2.11
N THR A 284 -34.99 -4.45 1.75
CA THR A 284 -35.82 -5.65 1.52
C THR A 284 -35.44 -6.36 0.21
N ARG A 285 -34.68 -5.70 -0.66
CA ARG A 285 -34.15 -6.26 -1.92
C ARG A 285 -32.72 -5.80 -2.11
N VAL A 286 -31.93 -6.60 -2.82
CA VAL A 286 -30.61 -6.21 -3.31
C VAL A 286 -30.77 -5.54 -4.68
N GLN A 287 -30.03 -4.46 -4.92
CA GLN A 287 -30.03 -3.71 -6.17
C GLN A 287 -28.59 -3.38 -6.58
N GLU A 288 -28.10 -3.94 -7.69
CA GLU A 288 -26.91 -3.41 -8.35
C GLU A 288 -27.18 -1.99 -8.83
N VAL A 289 -26.33 -1.06 -8.43
CA VAL A 289 -26.30 0.30 -8.97
C VAL A 289 -25.39 0.35 -10.19
N PHE A 290 -24.20 -0.26 -10.06
CA PHE A 290 -23.29 -0.55 -11.15
C PHE A 290 -22.26 -1.62 -10.74
N ASN A 291 -21.87 -2.46 -11.70
CA ASN A 291 -20.78 -3.42 -11.57
C ASN A 291 -19.38 -2.80 -11.84
N LEU A 292 -18.33 -3.59 -11.59
CA LEU A 292 -16.93 -3.20 -11.67
C LEU A 292 -16.55 -2.63 -13.04
N SER A 293 -16.98 -3.29 -14.12
CA SER A 293 -16.66 -2.90 -15.50
C SER A 293 -17.36 -1.62 -16.00
N ARG A 294 -18.38 -1.14 -15.29
CA ARG A 294 -19.33 -0.14 -15.81
C ARG A 294 -18.70 1.24 -16.04
N TYR A 295 -17.75 1.65 -15.21
CA TYR A 295 -17.13 2.97 -15.25
C TYR A 295 -15.60 2.86 -15.24
N GLN A 296 -14.98 3.25 -16.35
CA GLN A 296 -13.52 3.14 -16.56
C GLN A 296 -12.74 4.42 -16.23
N SER A 297 -13.42 5.51 -15.84
CA SER A 297 -12.78 6.77 -15.41
C SER A 297 -13.37 7.26 -14.08
N LYS A 298 -12.52 7.93 -13.29
CA LYS A 298 -12.89 8.50 -11.98
C LYS A 298 -14.05 9.49 -12.10
N GLU A 299 -14.05 10.33 -13.12
CA GLU A 299 -15.03 11.39 -13.34
C GLU A 299 -16.41 10.80 -13.66
N ALA A 300 -16.45 9.78 -14.51
CA ALA A 300 -17.70 9.09 -14.86
C ALA A 300 -18.28 8.35 -13.65
N LEU A 301 -17.43 7.69 -12.86
CA LEU A 301 -17.79 7.00 -11.63
C LEU A 301 -18.32 7.97 -10.55
N LEU A 302 -17.62 9.08 -10.27
CA LEU A 302 -18.09 10.10 -9.32
C LEU A 302 -19.39 10.77 -9.77
N SER A 303 -19.55 10.99 -11.09
CA SER A 303 -20.78 11.56 -11.66
C SER A 303 -21.98 10.63 -11.45
N SER A 304 -21.80 9.32 -11.68
CA SER A 304 -22.88 8.32 -11.53
C SER A 304 -23.45 8.28 -10.10
N MET A 305 -22.59 8.47 -9.09
CA MET A 305 -22.98 8.46 -7.67
C MET A 305 -23.98 9.56 -7.29
N ASN A 306 -24.09 10.64 -8.08
CA ASN A 306 -25.10 11.68 -7.87
C ASN A 306 -26.51 11.26 -8.30
N THR A 307 -26.66 10.14 -9.01
CA THR A 307 -27.94 9.64 -9.52
C THR A 307 -28.56 8.54 -8.66
N ILE A 308 -27.83 8.06 -7.64
CA ILE A 308 -28.23 6.94 -6.77
C ILE A 308 -29.40 7.38 -5.89
N LYS A 309 -30.42 6.51 -5.80
CA LYS A 309 -31.64 6.78 -5.05
C LYS A 309 -31.73 5.88 -3.82
N TYR A 310 -32.14 6.47 -2.70
CA TYR A 310 -32.55 5.75 -1.51
C TYR A 310 -33.90 5.05 -1.75
N SER A 311 -34.00 3.76 -1.38
CA SER A 311 -35.16 2.90 -1.66
C SER A 311 -35.98 2.52 -0.43
N ALA A 312 -35.43 2.62 0.79
CA ALA A 312 -36.00 2.13 2.05
C ALA A 312 -36.29 0.62 2.09
N GLY A 313 -36.56 0.08 3.28
CA GLY A 313 -36.98 -1.31 3.47
C GLY A 313 -36.47 -1.94 4.77
N SER A 314 -36.45 -3.26 4.81
CA SER A 314 -35.81 -4.12 5.84
C SER A 314 -34.29 -4.17 5.62
N THR A 315 -33.55 -5.03 6.35
CA THR A 315 -32.08 -5.08 6.30
C THR A 315 -31.58 -6.50 6.00
N HIS A 316 -31.59 -6.87 4.71
CA HIS A 316 -31.26 -8.22 4.22
C HIS A 316 -29.75 -8.37 3.89
N THR A 317 -28.89 -8.10 4.88
CA THR A 317 -27.41 -8.13 4.76
C THR A 317 -26.88 -9.44 4.16
N SER A 318 -27.44 -10.58 4.54
CA SER A 318 -27.03 -11.90 4.06
C SER A 318 -27.30 -12.10 2.56
N GLU A 319 -28.43 -11.63 2.04
CA GLU A 319 -28.73 -11.65 0.60
C GLU A 319 -27.76 -10.74 -0.18
N ALA A 320 -27.39 -9.58 0.38
CA ALA A 320 -26.45 -8.66 -0.26
C ALA A 320 -25.05 -9.26 -0.39
N ILE A 321 -24.56 -9.95 0.66
CA ILE A 321 -23.27 -10.65 0.62
C ILE A 321 -23.31 -11.81 -0.40
N LEU A 322 -24.39 -12.60 -0.43
CA LEU A 322 -24.57 -13.65 -1.45
C LEU A 322 -24.59 -13.07 -2.87
N TYR A 323 -25.25 -11.94 -3.08
CA TYR A 323 -25.29 -11.24 -4.36
C TYR A 323 -23.88 -10.80 -4.81
N ALA A 324 -23.07 -10.27 -3.90
CA ALA A 324 -21.69 -9.90 -4.21
C ALA A 324 -20.88 -11.11 -4.72
N VAL A 325 -20.98 -12.25 -4.04
CA VAL A 325 -20.29 -13.50 -4.42
C VAL A 325 -20.81 -14.09 -5.74
N GLN A 326 -22.12 -14.00 -6.00
CA GLN A 326 -22.75 -14.67 -7.15
C GLN A 326 -22.84 -13.81 -8.41
N HIS A 327 -22.74 -12.48 -8.28
CA HIS A 327 -22.96 -11.55 -9.37
C HIS A 327 -21.87 -10.48 -9.49
N SER A 328 -21.52 -9.78 -8.41
CA SER A 328 -20.57 -8.66 -8.47
C SER A 328 -19.11 -9.10 -8.72
N PHE A 329 -18.64 -10.12 -8.00
CA PHE A 329 -17.33 -10.76 -8.22
C PHE A 329 -17.46 -11.88 -9.26
N THR A 330 -17.84 -11.49 -10.48
CA THR A 330 -17.87 -12.40 -11.63
C THR A 330 -17.24 -11.75 -12.85
N HIS A 331 -16.61 -12.55 -13.71
CA HIS A 331 -15.96 -12.06 -14.92
C HIS A 331 -16.91 -11.24 -15.83
N ALA A 332 -18.19 -11.59 -15.85
CA ALA A 332 -19.23 -10.86 -16.59
C ALA A 332 -19.58 -9.48 -16.00
N ALA A 333 -19.32 -9.28 -14.70
CA ALA A 333 -19.49 -8.00 -14.00
C ALA A 333 -18.21 -7.13 -14.02
N GLY A 334 -17.08 -7.68 -14.45
CA GLY A 334 -15.79 -6.98 -14.54
C GLY A 334 -14.68 -7.52 -13.63
N ASP A 335 -14.98 -8.52 -12.80
CA ASP A 335 -14.02 -9.18 -11.91
C ASP A 335 -12.82 -9.71 -12.71
N ARG A 336 -11.63 -9.28 -12.33
CA ARG A 336 -10.38 -9.60 -13.04
C ARG A 336 -9.70 -10.81 -12.40
N PRO A 337 -9.29 -11.81 -13.19
CA PRO A 337 -8.55 -12.94 -12.65
C PRO A 337 -7.22 -12.45 -12.06
N LEU A 338 -6.87 -12.99 -10.88
CA LEU A 338 -5.66 -12.67 -10.11
C LEU A 338 -5.62 -11.26 -9.48
N VAL A 339 -6.67 -10.45 -9.63
CA VAL A 339 -6.81 -9.19 -8.89
C VAL A 339 -7.45 -9.46 -7.52
N PRO A 340 -6.99 -8.80 -6.43
CA PRO A 340 -7.60 -8.96 -5.10
C PRO A 340 -8.99 -8.32 -4.97
N ASN A 341 -9.92 -9.08 -4.41
CA ASN A 341 -11.34 -8.73 -4.31
C ASN A 341 -11.69 -8.26 -2.91
N PHE A 342 -12.23 -7.05 -2.79
CA PHE A 342 -12.56 -6.41 -1.51
C PHE A 342 -14.04 -6.09 -1.38
N LEU A 343 -14.68 -6.59 -0.33
CA LEU A 343 -16.11 -6.37 -0.07
C LEU A 343 -16.32 -5.52 1.19
N PHE A 344 -16.82 -4.30 1.01
CA PHE A 344 -17.19 -3.42 2.12
C PHE A 344 -18.68 -3.53 2.42
N VAL A 345 -19.03 -4.03 3.60
CA VAL A 345 -20.41 -4.10 4.08
C VAL A 345 -20.65 -2.96 5.06
N VAL A 346 -21.50 -1.99 4.67
CA VAL A 346 -21.84 -0.82 5.49
C VAL A 346 -23.28 -0.97 5.99
N THR A 347 -23.52 -0.95 7.30
CA THR A 347 -24.86 -1.15 7.90
C THR A 347 -25.01 -0.45 9.26
N ASP A 348 -26.24 -0.11 9.64
CA ASP A 348 -26.57 0.55 10.93
C ASP A 348 -27.39 -0.33 11.90
N GLY A 349 -27.70 -1.55 11.49
CA GLY A 349 -28.56 -2.46 12.23
C GLY A 349 -27.96 -3.85 12.45
N ARG A 350 -28.76 -4.71 13.09
CA ARG A 350 -28.62 -6.16 13.01
C ARG A 350 -29.29 -6.63 11.73
N SER A 351 -28.74 -7.64 11.05
CA SER A 351 -29.49 -8.23 9.94
C SER A 351 -30.80 -8.82 10.45
N THR A 352 -31.80 -8.88 9.57
CA THR A 352 -33.06 -9.59 9.86
C THR A 352 -32.82 -11.09 10.10
N PHE A 353 -31.72 -11.65 9.57
CA PHE A 353 -31.35 -13.07 9.72
C PHE A 353 -29.83 -13.27 10.00
N PRO A 354 -29.33 -12.98 11.22
CA PRO A 354 -27.89 -12.98 11.51
C PRO A 354 -27.18 -14.32 11.26
N SER A 355 -27.85 -15.46 11.51
CA SER A 355 -27.29 -16.79 11.20
C SER A 355 -27.06 -17.02 9.70
N ASN A 356 -27.85 -16.37 8.84
CA ASN A 356 -27.65 -16.41 7.39
C ASN A 356 -26.52 -15.48 6.99
N THR A 357 -26.28 -14.38 7.74
CA THR A 357 -25.16 -13.45 7.51
C THR A 357 -23.83 -14.17 7.66
N THR A 358 -23.64 -14.93 8.74
CA THR A 358 -22.43 -15.76 8.96
C THR A 358 -22.23 -16.78 7.83
N GLY A 359 -23.30 -17.41 7.35
CA GLY A 359 -23.24 -18.36 6.22
C GLY A 359 -22.81 -17.70 4.90
N ALA A 360 -23.38 -16.52 4.60
CA ALA A 360 -23.02 -15.74 3.40
C ALA A 360 -21.57 -15.23 3.46
N ALA A 361 -21.13 -14.74 4.61
CA ALA A 361 -19.75 -14.27 4.81
C ALA A 361 -18.73 -15.40 4.63
N ASN A 362 -18.99 -16.58 5.20
CA ASN A 362 -18.14 -17.77 5.00
C ASN A 362 -18.01 -18.16 3.52
N LEU A 363 -19.06 -17.98 2.70
CA LEU A 363 -19.00 -18.21 1.26
C LEU A 363 -18.14 -17.17 0.55
N ALA A 364 -18.21 -15.90 0.95
CA ALA A 364 -17.32 -14.86 0.44
C ALA A 364 -15.85 -15.14 0.79
N HIS A 365 -15.56 -15.54 2.03
CA HIS A 365 -14.21 -15.91 2.47
C HIS A 365 -13.66 -17.12 1.69
N GLN A 366 -14.49 -18.15 1.47
CA GLN A 366 -14.11 -19.34 0.69
C GLN A 366 -13.86 -19.02 -0.80
N ALA A 367 -14.52 -18.00 -1.33
CA ALA A 367 -14.26 -17.47 -2.67
C ALA A 367 -12.98 -16.59 -2.76
N GLY A 368 -12.30 -16.32 -1.63
CA GLY A 368 -11.10 -15.47 -1.59
C GLY A 368 -11.38 -13.97 -1.53
N ILE A 369 -12.62 -13.57 -1.24
CA ILE A 369 -13.00 -12.17 -1.09
C ILE A 369 -12.64 -11.70 0.31
N ILE A 370 -11.88 -10.61 0.39
CA ILE A 370 -11.47 -9.98 1.64
C ILE A 370 -12.58 -9.02 2.06
N THR A 371 -13.28 -9.36 3.15
CA THR A 371 -14.45 -8.64 3.61
C THR A 371 -14.13 -7.70 4.77
N PHE A 372 -14.76 -6.53 4.72
CA PHE A 372 -14.71 -5.46 5.69
C PHE A 372 -16.13 -5.16 6.18
N ALA A 373 -16.29 -4.97 7.50
CA ALA A 373 -17.58 -4.73 8.12
C ALA A 373 -17.58 -3.37 8.82
N ILE A 374 -18.41 -2.44 8.34
CA ILE A 374 -18.55 -1.08 8.86
C ILE A 374 -19.93 -0.95 9.52
N GLY A 375 -19.96 -1.08 10.85
CA GLY A 375 -21.14 -0.87 11.67
C GLY A 375 -21.29 0.58 12.11
N ILE A 376 -22.51 1.11 12.06
CA ILE A 376 -22.81 2.50 12.40
C ILE A 376 -23.79 2.55 13.57
N GLY A 377 -23.41 3.26 14.64
CA GLY A 377 -24.20 3.38 15.86
C GLY A 377 -24.05 2.21 16.84
N SER A 378 -24.85 2.26 17.90
CA SER A 378 -24.84 1.29 19.01
C SER A 378 -25.78 0.10 18.82
N SER A 379 -26.67 0.14 17.82
CA SER A 379 -27.65 -0.90 17.52
C SER A 379 -27.06 -2.13 16.81
N VAL A 380 -25.88 -1.99 16.21
CA VAL A 380 -25.21 -3.04 15.43
C VAL A 380 -24.65 -4.14 16.33
N SER A 381 -24.80 -5.40 15.93
CA SER A 381 -24.16 -6.53 16.60
C SER A 381 -22.67 -6.59 16.25
N ARG A 382 -21.79 -6.31 17.21
CA ARG A 382 -20.33 -6.43 17.01
C ARG A 382 -19.92 -7.84 16.59
N GLN A 383 -20.59 -8.88 17.09
CA GLN A 383 -20.37 -10.26 16.67
C GLN A 383 -20.75 -10.46 15.20
N GLU A 384 -21.84 -9.84 14.73
CA GLU A 384 -22.25 -9.96 13.32
C GLU A 384 -21.25 -9.27 12.39
N LEU A 385 -20.67 -8.13 12.79
CA LEU A 385 -19.57 -7.51 12.06
C LEU A 385 -18.32 -8.40 12.01
N GLN A 386 -18.00 -9.08 13.13
CA GLN A 386 -16.89 -10.02 13.21
C GLN A 386 -17.13 -11.28 12.36
N ASP A 387 -18.36 -11.76 12.27
CA ASP A 387 -18.76 -12.86 11.40
C ASP A 387 -18.71 -12.46 9.90
N ILE A 388 -19.01 -11.20 9.58
CA ILE A 388 -18.91 -10.66 8.22
C ILE A 388 -17.45 -10.51 7.80
N ALA A 389 -16.61 -9.94 8.64
CA ALA A 389 -15.24 -9.54 8.32
C ALA A 389 -14.26 -10.72 8.22
N THR A 390 -13.30 -10.68 7.29
CA THR A 390 -12.27 -11.73 7.16
C THR A 390 -11.32 -11.77 8.36
N SER A 391 -11.17 -10.66 9.08
CA SER A 391 -10.30 -10.59 10.25
C SER A 391 -10.77 -9.52 11.25
N PRO A 392 -10.47 -9.62 12.56
CA PRO A 392 -10.93 -8.65 13.56
C PRO A 392 -10.50 -7.21 13.30
N GLN A 393 -9.37 -6.96 12.63
CA GLN A 393 -8.92 -5.62 12.24
C GLN A 393 -9.64 -5.05 11.00
N HIS A 394 -10.53 -5.82 10.36
CA HIS A 394 -11.40 -5.39 9.25
C HIS A 394 -12.80 -4.99 9.75
N VAL A 395 -13.00 -4.95 11.09
CA VAL A 395 -14.25 -4.53 11.74
C VAL A 395 -14.13 -3.09 12.21
N PHE A 396 -14.90 -2.21 11.60
CA PHE A 396 -15.04 -0.81 12.01
C PHE A 396 -16.40 -0.59 12.67
N GLN A 397 -16.41 0.13 13.78
CA GLN A 397 -17.65 0.58 14.41
C GLN A 397 -17.55 2.08 14.71
N VAL A 398 -18.36 2.88 14.02
CA VAL A 398 -18.43 4.34 14.20
C VAL A 398 -19.70 4.75 14.94
N PRO A 399 -19.69 5.84 15.72
CA PRO A 399 -20.87 6.26 16.48
C PRO A 399 -22.00 6.80 15.59
N ASP A 400 -21.66 7.41 14.44
CA ASP A 400 -22.63 8.04 13.53
C ASP A 400 -22.09 8.15 12.09
N PHE A 401 -23.00 8.43 11.17
CA PHE A 401 -22.74 8.50 9.72
C PHE A 401 -21.81 9.64 9.28
N ASN A 402 -21.70 10.74 10.04
CA ASN A 402 -20.86 11.87 9.65
C ASN A 402 -19.36 11.53 9.80
N VAL A 403 -19.05 10.59 10.70
CA VAL A 403 -17.68 10.09 10.94
C VAL A 403 -17.18 9.22 9.78
N LEU A 404 -18.05 8.65 8.94
CA LEU A 404 -17.65 7.82 7.79
C LEU A 404 -16.64 8.52 6.87
N SER A 405 -16.80 9.83 6.66
CA SER A 405 -15.87 10.67 5.89
C SER A 405 -14.40 10.57 6.34
N LYS A 406 -14.16 10.21 7.61
CA LYS A 406 -12.83 10.06 8.21
C LYS A 406 -12.27 8.65 8.11
N LEU A 407 -13.10 7.64 7.84
CA LEU A 407 -12.65 6.25 7.73
C LEU A 407 -11.78 6.02 6.48
N HIS A 408 -11.87 6.86 5.44
CA HIS A 408 -11.19 6.62 4.18
C HIS A 408 -9.70 6.24 4.33
N SER A 409 -8.92 7.00 5.11
CA SER A 409 -7.49 6.69 5.31
C SER A 409 -7.27 5.35 6.02
N GLU A 410 -8.16 5.01 6.96
CA GLU A 410 -8.11 3.76 7.70
C GLU A 410 -8.51 2.57 6.81
N LEU A 411 -9.54 2.72 5.97
CA LEU A 411 -9.91 1.72 4.97
C LEU A 411 -8.77 1.48 3.98
N THR A 412 -8.20 2.54 3.38
CA THR A 412 -7.06 2.39 2.45
C THR A 412 -5.87 1.70 3.12
N THR A 413 -5.54 2.08 4.36
CA THR A 413 -4.46 1.42 5.12
C THR A 413 -4.76 -0.07 5.33
N LYS A 414 -5.97 -0.43 5.77
CA LYS A 414 -6.33 -1.85 5.97
C LYS A 414 -6.42 -2.64 4.68
N ILE A 415 -6.81 -2.03 3.56
CA ILE A 415 -6.73 -2.68 2.24
C ILE A 415 -5.26 -2.97 1.90
N CYS A 416 -4.34 -2.05 2.15
CA CYS A 416 -2.91 -2.25 1.88
C CYS A 416 -2.24 -3.28 2.82
N GLU A 417 -2.62 -3.32 4.10
CA GLU A 417 -2.28 -4.44 5.00
C GLU A 417 -2.81 -5.77 4.45
N ALA A 418 -4.06 -5.79 3.97
CA ALA A 418 -4.70 -6.99 3.42
C ALA A 418 -4.12 -7.43 2.06
N LEU A 419 -3.67 -6.52 1.21
CA LEU A 419 -2.87 -6.82 0.02
C LEU A 419 -1.54 -7.45 0.42
N SER A 420 -0.85 -6.87 1.41
CA SER A 420 0.38 -7.42 2.00
C SER A 420 0.15 -8.76 2.73
N SER A 421 -1.11 -9.13 2.99
CA SER A 421 -1.52 -10.41 3.59
C SER A 421 -1.86 -11.50 2.59
N SER A 422 -2.38 -11.14 1.42
CA SER A 422 -3.01 -12.10 0.50
C SER A 422 -2.03 -12.78 -0.44
N VAL A 423 -0.77 -12.37 -0.44
CA VAL A 423 0.30 -12.93 -1.28
C VAL A 423 1.15 -13.95 -0.50
N LEU A 424 0.56 -15.06 -0.06
CA LEU A 424 1.23 -16.38 -0.07
C LEU A 424 0.28 -17.54 0.26
N CYS A 425 0.14 -18.50 -0.66
CA CYS A 425 -0.21 -19.88 -0.29
C CYS A 425 0.88 -20.81 -0.84
N SER A 426 1.85 -21.14 0.01
CA SER A 426 2.99 -21.98 -0.33
C SER A 426 3.02 -23.24 0.54
N ASN A 427 3.70 -24.28 0.05
CA ASN A 427 4.00 -25.44 0.89
C ASN A 427 5.13 -25.07 1.86
N LYS A 428 4.89 -25.20 3.17
CA LYS A 428 5.90 -24.97 4.21
C LYS A 428 7.00 -26.05 4.20
N LEU A 429 6.66 -27.27 3.76
CA LEU A 429 7.64 -28.34 3.55
C LEU A 429 8.02 -28.43 2.06
N PRO A 430 9.31 -28.60 1.74
CA PRO A 430 9.72 -28.97 0.39
C PRO A 430 9.22 -30.39 0.06
N ARG A 431 8.90 -30.62 -1.20
CA ARG A 431 8.51 -31.93 -1.76
C ARG A 431 7.29 -32.60 -1.10
N CYS A 432 6.18 -31.87 -1.01
CA CYS A 432 4.92 -32.38 -0.45
C CYS A 432 4.37 -33.63 -1.16
N GLU A 433 4.73 -33.84 -2.42
CA GLU A 433 4.41 -35.04 -3.20
C GLU A 433 4.94 -36.35 -2.60
N VAL A 434 6.05 -36.30 -1.85
CA VAL A 434 6.65 -37.47 -1.20
C VAL A 434 5.75 -38.06 -0.10
N TYR A 435 4.87 -37.26 0.51
CA TYR A 435 3.91 -37.73 1.50
C TYR A 435 2.63 -38.34 0.89
N GLY A 436 2.46 -38.22 -0.44
CA GLY A 436 1.33 -38.78 -1.19
C GLY A 436 -0.01 -38.07 -0.98
N ARG A 437 -0.93 -38.24 -1.94
CA ARG A 437 -2.29 -37.62 -1.92
C ARG A 437 -3.11 -37.97 -0.68
N THR A 438 -2.87 -39.12 -0.06
CA THR A 438 -3.59 -39.59 1.15
C THR A 438 -3.31 -38.74 2.38
N VAL A 439 -2.19 -38.00 2.45
CA VAL A 439 -1.93 -37.09 3.57
C VAL A 439 -2.95 -35.96 3.63
N CYS A 440 -3.45 -35.53 2.47
CA CYS A 440 -4.43 -34.48 2.33
C CYS A 440 -5.78 -34.86 2.98
N SER A 441 -6.27 -36.08 2.76
CA SER A 441 -7.53 -36.54 3.35
C SER A 441 -7.39 -37.14 4.75
N SER A 442 -6.27 -37.79 5.07
CA SER A 442 -6.09 -38.54 6.33
C SER A 442 -5.51 -37.69 7.46
N TYR A 443 -4.79 -36.60 7.13
CA TYR A 443 -4.11 -35.73 8.08
C TYR A 443 -4.40 -34.25 7.80
N VAL A 444 -5.67 -33.92 7.49
CA VAL A 444 -6.15 -32.58 7.05
C VAL A 444 -5.52 -31.44 7.84
N THR A 445 -5.52 -31.50 9.18
CA THR A 445 -4.98 -30.42 10.03
C THR A 445 -3.47 -30.21 9.85
N TRP A 446 -2.69 -31.29 9.71
CA TRP A 446 -1.26 -31.21 9.42
C TRP A 446 -1.02 -30.74 7.98
N ALA A 447 -1.81 -31.24 7.03
CA ALA A 447 -1.66 -30.93 5.61
C ALA A 447 -2.01 -29.47 5.28
N LYS A 448 -3.00 -28.86 5.96
CA LYS A 448 -3.28 -27.41 5.89
C LYS A 448 -2.12 -26.53 6.36
N VAL A 449 -1.31 -26.99 7.31
CA VAL A 449 -0.17 -26.22 7.86
C VAL A 449 1.12 -26.44 7.04
N ASN A 450 1.30 -27.64 6.49
CA ASN A 450 2.59 -28.04 5.90
C ASN A 450 2.57 -28.11 4.37
N CYS A 451 1.44 -28.48 3.77
CA CYS A 451 1.28 -28.73 2.33
C CYS A 451 -0.02 -28.15 1.73
N PRO A 452 -0.46 -26.91 2.09
CA PRO A 452 -1.77 -26.40 1.68
C PRO A 452 -1.91 -26.27 0.15
N LEU A 453 -0.83 -25.94 -0.56
CA LEU A 453 -0.81 -25.82 -2.01
C LEU A 453 -0.89 -27.18 -2.70
N TYR A 454 -0.07 -28.14 -2.28
CA TYR A 454 -0.09 -29.50 -2.85
C TYR A 454 -1.44 -30.22 -2.62
N CYS A 455 -2.05 -29.99 -1.46
CA CYS A 455 -3.32 -30.61 -1.09
C CYS A 455 -4.57 -29.86 -1.57
N GLY A 456 -4.43 -28.74 -2.28
CA GLY A 456 -5.58 -27.96 -2.76
C GLY A 456 -6.41 -27.31 -1.65
N PHE A 457 -5.79 -27.01 -0.51
CA PHE A 457 -6.42 -26.27 0.60
C PHE A 457 -6.27 -24.75 0.45
N CYS A 458 -5.49 -24.29 -0.52
CA CYS A 458 -5.56 -22.92 -1.01
C CYS A 458 -6.90 -22.72 -1.76
N THR A 459 -7.92 -22.23 -1.07
CA THR A 459 -9.19 -21.79 -1.67
C THR A 459 -9.33 -20.29 -1.49
N GLY A 460 -9.37 -19.55 -2.59
CA GLY A 460 -9.33 -18.08 -2.63
C GLY A 460 -7.94 -17.52 -2.95
N ASN A 461 -7.85 -16.70 -4.02
CA ASN A 461 -6.73 -15.84 -4.46
C ASN A 461 -5.30 -16.21 -4.00
N ALA A 462 -4.91 -17.46 -4.23
CA ALA A 462 -3.56 -17.97 -3.96
C ALA A 462 -2.75 -18.07 -5.25
N PHE A 463 -1.65 -17.31 -5.36
CA PHE A 463 -0.69 -17.47 -6.45
C PHE A 463 -0.02 -18.85 -6.40
N VAL A 464 -0.17 -19.63 -7.48
CA VAL A 464 0.43 -20.96 -7.63
C VAL A 464 1.78 -20.84 -8.33
N LEU A 465 2.87 -20.96 -7.56
CA LEU A 465 4.20 -21.18 -8.15
C LEU A 465 4.27 -22.60 -8.75
N LYS A 466 4.22 -22.70 -10.07
CA LYS A 466 4.66 -23.90 -10.78
C LYS A 466 6.19 -23.86 -10.85
N THR A 467 6.86 -24.83 -10.23
CA THR A 467 8.25 -25.12 -10.59
C THR A 467 8.25 -25.80 -11.96
N GLU A 468 8.94 -25.21 -12.94
CA GLU A 468 9.21 -25.89 -14.20
C GLU A 468 10.14 -27.09 -13.95
N ASP A 469 9.78 -28.25 -14.50
CA ASP A 469 10.55 -29.47 -14.33
C ASP A 469 11.86 -29.40 -15.12
N ALA A 470 12.97 -29.53 -14.41
CA ALA A 470 14.30 -29.72 -14.99
C ALA A 470 14.47 -31.18 -15.46
N SER A 471 13.74 -31.58 -16.51
CA SER A 471 13.91 -32.86 -17.19
C SER A 471 13.45 -32.79 -18.64
N ASP A 472 14.36 -32.38 -19.53
CA ASP A 472 14.48 -32.90 -20.91
C ASP A 472 15.71 -32.28 -21.61
N VAL A 473 16.90 -32.77 -21.26
CA VAL A 473 18.10 -32.69 -22.12
C VAL A 473 18.85 -34.02 -22.02
N PHE A 474 18.47 -34.99 -22.86
CA PHE A 474 19.35 -35.97 -23.51
C PHE A 474 18.66 -36.59 -24.72
#